data_AF-A0A068V3T1-F1
#
_entry.id   AF-A0A068V3T1-F1
#
_cell.length_a   1.000
_cell.length_b   1.000
_cell.length_c   1.000
_cell.angle_alpha   90.00
_cell.angle_beta   90.00
_cell.angle_gamma   90.00
#
_symmetry.space_group_name_H-M   'P 1'
#
loop_
_entity.id
_entity.type
_entity.pdbx_description
1 polymer ?
#
loop_
_entity_poly.entity_id
_entity_poly.type
_entity_poly.pdbx_seq_one_letter_code
_entity_poly.pdbx_strand_id
1 'polypeptide(L)' 'MRRHSLFQVAQKITPNTFMYLPKNVNLLEVEQLSWLSSPPLDIEENTVKGKLKAITVYFGDATIT' A
#
# COMPACT_ATOMS: atom_id res chain seq x y z
N MET A 1 -17.28 7.44 18.14
CA MET A 1 -16.75 7.88 16.83
C MET A 1 -15.68 6.87 16.40
N ARG A 2 -15.93 6.00 15.42
CA ARG A 2 -14.90 5.03 14.96
C ARG A 2 -13.87 5.79 14.11
N ARG A 3 -12.61 5.89 14.55
CA ARG A 3 -11.51 6.39 13.71
C ARG A 3 -11.27 5.36 12.61
N HIS A 4 -11.67 5.70 11.39
CA HIS A 4 -11.31 4.90 10.22
C HIS A 4 -9.94 5.39 9.74
N SER A 5 -9.00 4.48 9.53
CA SER A 5 -7.75 4.84 8.83
C SER A 5 -8.08 5.21 7.38
N LEU A 6 -7.23 6.01 6.74
CA LEU A 6 -7.39 6.36 5.33
C LEU A 6 -7.54 5.11 4.45
N PHE A 7 -6.76 4.07 4.76
CA PHE A 7 -6.84 2.76 4.11
C PHE A 7 -8.23 2.12 4.24
N GLN A 8 -8.81 2.09 5.44
CA GLN A 8 -10.15 1.52 5.65
C GLN A 8 -11.25 2.30 4.93
N VAL A 9 -11.08 3.61 4.75
CA VAL A 9 -12.01 4.41 3.94
C VAL A 9 -11.86 4.08 2.47
N ALA A 10 -10.62 3.99 1.96
CA ALA A 10 -10.35 3.61 0.58
C ALA A 10 -10.88 2.20 0.24
N GLN A 11 -10.66 1.22 1.13
CA GLN A 11 -11.15 -0.16 0.99
C GLN A 11 -12.68 -0.28 0.92
N LYS A 12 -13.44 0.71 1.43
CA LYS A 12 -14.90 0.73 1.27
C LYS A 12 -15.34 1.20 -0.11
N ILE A 13 -14.47 1.92 -0.83
CA ILE A 13 -14.72 2.40 -2.18
C ILE A 13 -14.35 1.31 -3.19
N THR A 14 -13.16 0.72 -3.04
CA THR A 14 -12.64 -0.32 -3.92
C THR A 14 -11.65 -1.22 -3.17
N PRO A 15 -11.65 -2.55 -3.42
CA PRO A 15 -10.61 -3.45 -2.90
C PRO A 15 -9.26 -3.27 -3.61
N ASN A 16 -9.26 -2.67 -4.81
CA ASN A 16 -8.06 -2.42 -5.61
C ASN A 16 -7.57 -1.00 -5.33
N THR A 17 -6.63 -0.88 -4.39
CA THR A 17 -6.09 0.41 -3.93
C THR A 17 -4.57 0.38 -4.04
N PHE A 18 -3.95 1.53 -4.33
CA PHE A 18 -2.51 1.69 -4.22
C PHE A 18 -2.17 2.83 -3.24
N MET A 19 -1.03 2.71 -2.56
CA MET A 19 -0.52 3.72 -1.63
C MET A 19 0.94 4.06 -1.97
N TYR A 20 1.21 5.35 -2.23
CA TYR A 20 2.56 5.87 -2.37
C TYR A 20 3.09 6.27 -0.99
N LEU A 21 4.16 5.61 -0.54
CA LEU A 21 4.68 5.71 0.83
C LEU A 21 6.15 6.11 0.81
N PRO A 22 6.63 6.85 1.83
CA PRO A 22 8.04 7.19 1.92
C PRO A 22 8.87 5.93 2.16
N LYS A 23 10.11 5.91 1.67
CA LYS A 23 11.01 4.75 1.76
C LYS A 23 11.33 4.22 3.17
N ASN A 24 11.04 5.00 4.20
CA ASN A 24 11.26 4.66 5.60
C ASN A 24 9.98 4.23 6.33
N VAL A 25 8.91 3.92 5.59
CA VAL A 25 7.68 3.38 6.16
C VAL A 25 7.93 2.04 6.84
N ASN A 26 7.19 1.77 7.93
CA ASN A 26 7.26 0.51 8.64
C ASN A 26 6.57 -0.60 7.82
N LEU A 27 7.36 -1.49 7.20
CA LEU A 27 6.83 -2.58 6.37
C LEU A 27 5.93 -3.54 7.16
N LEU A 28 6.13 -3.70 8.47
CA LEU A 28 5.24 -4.52 9.30
C LEU A 28 3.83 -3.92 9.40
N GLU A 29 3.72 -2.59 9.46
CA GLU A 29 2.41 -1.92 9.44
C GLU A 29 1.75 -2.05 8.07
N VAL A 30 2.53 -2.00 6.99
CA VAL A 30 2.03 -2.20 5.62
C VAL A 30 1.50 -3.63 5.43
N GLU A 31 2.23 -4.63 5.93
CA GLU A 31 1.80 -6.03 5.92
C GLU A 31 0.50 -6.22 6.71
N GLN A 32 0.36 -5.60 7.88
CA GLN A 32 -0.88 -5.64 8.65
C GLN A 32 -2.06 -5.01 7.91
N LEU A 33 -1.83 -3.95 7.10
CA LEU A 33 -2.86 -3.40 6.23
C LEU A 33 -3.26 -4.38 5.13
N SER A 34 -2.31 -5.16 4.60
CA SER A 34 -2.61 -6.20 3.61
C SER A 34 -3.56 -7.27 4.17
N TRP A 35 -3.55 -7.56 5.47
CA TRP A 35 -4.52 -8.52 6.05
C TRP A 35 -5.96 -8.02 6.01
N LEU A 36 -6.16 -6.71 5.89
CA LEU A 36 -7.48 -6.09 5.73
C LEU A 36 -7.95 -6.07 4.26
N SER A 37 -7.13 -6.52 3.31
CA SER A 37 -7.43 -6.62 1.87
C SER A 37 -6.99 -7.99 1.34
N SER A 38 -7.90 -8.90 0.97
CA SER A 38 -7.53 -10.25 0.49
C SER A 38 -6.31 -10.22 -0.47
N PRO A 39 -5.29 -11.09 -0.28
CA PRO A 39 -3.93 -10.91 -0.81
C PRO A 39 -3.88 -11.10 -2.34
N PRO A 40 -2.94 -10.51 -3.12
CA PRO A 40 -1.52 -10.27 -2.80
C PRO A 40 -1.10 -8.81 -2.54
N LEU A 41 0.08 -8.66 -1.95
CA LEU A 41 0.76 -7.39 -1.69
C LEU A 41 1.94 -7.24 -2.65
N ASP A 42 1.82 -6.34 -3.62
CA ASP A 42 2.95 -5.99 -4.49
C ASP A 42 3.56 -4.66 -4.05
N ILE A 43 4.89 -4.62 -4.02
CA ILE A 43 5.65 -3.44 -3.63
C ILE A 43 6.59 -3.05 -4.77
N GLU A 44 6.42 -1.83 -5.27
CA GLU A 44 7.27 -1.24 -6.30
C GLU A 44 8.21 -0.19 -5.68
N GLU A 45 9.51 -0.40 -5.86
CA GLU A 45 10.52 0.57 -5.44
C GLU A 45 10.60 1.76 -6.39
N ASN A 46 10.44 2.95 -5.84
CA ASN A 46 10.57 4.20 -6.59
C ASN A 46 12.00 4.76 -6.40
N THR A 47 12.84 4.54 -7.39
CA THR A 47 14.27 4.90 -7.37
C THR A 47 14.58 6.06 -8.33
N VAL A 48 15.24 7.11 -7.81
CA VAL A 48 15.66 8.28 -8.61
C VAL A 48 17.18 8.39 -8.57
N LYS A 49 17.82 8.31 -9.74
CA LYS A 49 19.30 8.34 -9.88
C LYS A 49 20.00 7.29 -8.99
N GLY A 50 19.48 6.07 -8.97
CA GLY A 50 20.02 4.96 -8.17
C GLY A 50 19.78 5.08 -6.66
N LYS A 51 19.00 6.07 -6.19
CA LYS A 51 18.63 6.21 -4.78
C LYS A 51 17.15 5.95 -4.58
N LEU A 52 16.81 4.99 -3.72
CA LEU A 52 15.43 4.75 -3.27
C LEU A 52 14.85 6.03 -2.63
N LYS A 53 13.65 6.40 -3.07
CA LYS A 53 12.90 7.58 -2.60
C LYS A 53 11.61 7.21 -1.90
N ALA A 54 10.90 6.24 -2.45
CA ALA A 54 9.58 5.83 -1.99
C ALA A 54 9.32 4.38 -2.37
N ILE A 55 8.21 3.84 -1.87
CA ILE A 55 7.62 2.60 -2.36
C ILE A 55 6.18 2.86 -2.75
N THR A 56 5.69 2.14 -3.76
CA THR A 56 4.25 2.07 -4.06
C THR A 56 3.79 0.69 -3.67
N VAL A 57 2.74 0.64 -2.85
CA VAL A 57 2.16 -0.60 -2.36
C VAL A 57 0.82 -0.79 -3.03
N TYR A 58 0.64 -1.93 -3.69
CA TYR A 58 -0.58 -2.31 -4.37
C TYR A 58 -1.33 -3.33 -3.52
N PHE A 59 -2.62 -3.08 -3.33
CA PHE A 59 -3.54 -3.91 -2.55
C PHE A 59 -4.63 -4.47 -3.48
N GLY A 60 -4.95 -5.75 -3.31
CA GLY A 60 -5.93 -6.46 -4.14
C GLY A 60 -5.36 -6.84 -5.51
N ASP A 61 -6.21 -6.89 -6.53
CA ASP A 61 -5.82 -7.27 -7.90
C ASP A 61 -5.40 -6.05 -8.72
N ALA A 62 -4.85 -5.03 -8.05
CA ALA A 62 -4.23 -3.87 -8.68
C ALA A 62 -2.88 -4.29 -9.27
N THR A 63 -2.92 -5.19 -10.25
CA THR A 63 -1.74 -5.78 -10.88
C THR A 63 -0.98 -4.73 -11.67
N ILE A 64 0.32 -4.68 -11.41
CA ILE A 64 1.29 -4.02 -12.27
C ILE A 64 1.46 -4.94 -13.49
N THR A 65 0.78 -4.64 -14.60
CA THR A 65 1.08 -5.26 -15.90
C THR A 65 1.98 -4.34 -16.71
#